data_AF-V4PAA1-F1
#
_entry.id   AF-V4PAA1-F1
#
_cell.length_a   1.000
_cell.length_b   1.000
_cell.length_c   1.000
_cell.angle_alpha   90.00
_cell.angle_beta   90.00
_cell.angle_gamma   90.00
#
_symmetry.space_group_name_H-M   'P 1'
#
loop_
_entity.id
_entity.type
_entity.pdbx_description
1 polymer ?
#
loop_
_entity_poly.entity_id
_entity_poly.type
_entity_poly.pdbx_seq_one_letter_code
_entity_poly.pdbx_strand_id
1 'polypeptide(L)'
;MEKAGRHHRLFQAIVLLALAIGQIATARLTEFLGIGQAVEIRSAVLGHPLVPWKYAFIIWGFIYFYSLVAAIWQVLPRQRHDTALLATGWNIAGVYLVNCIWQIWVPVMDIDWISVALIVIGLFFGINGLLQLKALGGLTRRERLFIYSPLALVTGWLTAAAFVNFTSAMLGTGIGLDPTELWVSALFLVVLIAFGGYMVWVICSSVYAIALIWALFWILMANLHREHEPVMVWLAGFGIVAVVAMRIVTMVMKPFIPKAQRIESA
;
A
#
# COMPACT_ATOMS: atom_id res chain seq x y z
N MET A 1 29.41 -17.72 13.28
CA MET A 1 28.58 -16.88 12.38
C MET A 1 27.10 -17.28 12.37
N GLU A 2 26.76 -18.58 12.36
CA GLU A 2 25.35 -19.05 12.34
C GLU A 2 24.48 -18.62 13.54
N LYS A 3 25.02 -18.62 14.77
CA LYS A 3 24.29 -18.13 15.96
C LYS A 3 23.93 -16.64 15.87
N ALA A 4 24.82 -15.79 15.35
CA ALA A 4 24.59 -14.35 15.25
C ALA A 4 23.46 -14.03 14.25
N GLY A 5 23.43 -14.70 13.09
CA GLY A 5 22.32 -14.57 12.13
C GLY A 5 20.97 -15.04 12.69
N ARG A 6 20.97 -16.07 13.55
CA ARG A 6 19.76 -16.60 14.18
C ARG A 6 19.11 -15.62 15.16
N HIS A 7 19.90 -14.90 15.94
CA HIS A 7 19.39 -13.87 16.87
C HIS A 7 18.83 -12.67 16.11
N HIS A 8 19.51 -12.22 15.04
CA HIS A 8 19.04 -11.11 14.22
C HIS A 8 17.67 -11.38 13.57
N ARG A 9 17.47 -12.57 13.01
CA ARG A 9 16.18 -12.94 12.39
C ARG A 9 15.05 -13.07 13.40
N LEU A 10 15.32 -13.67 14.57
CA LEU A 10 14.31 -13.78 15.62
C LEU A 10 13.86 -12.39 16.09
N PHE A 11 14.81 -11.46 16.27
CA PHE A 11 14.50 -10.08 16.61
C PHE A 11 13.64 -9.40 15.54
N GLN A 12 14.01 -9.50 14.26
CA GLN A 12 13.23 -8.95 13.16
C GLN A 12 11.78 -9.49 13.14
N ALA A 13 11.59 -10.80 13.33
CA ALA A 13 10.25 -11.39 13.34
C ALA A 13 9.41 -10.96 14.56
N ILE A 14 10.04 -10.77 15.72
CA ILE A 14 9.37 -10.20 16.91
C ILE A 14 8.95 -8.75 16.64
N VAL A 15 9.83 -7.95 16.04
CA VAL A 15 9.51 -6.57 15.64
C VAL A 15 8.33 -6.54 14.67
N LEU A 16 8.31 -7.42 13.67
CA LEU A 16 7.20 -7.53 12.72
C LEU A 16 5.87 -7.87 13.40
N LEU A 17 5.87 -8.81 14.34
CA LEU A 17 4.69 -9.16 15.11
C LEU A 17 4.23 -8.00 16.01
N ALA A 18 5.16 -7.36 16.72
CA ALA A 18 4.87 -6.23 17.57
C ALA A 18 4.28 -5.06 16.78
N LEU A 19 4.81 -4.76 15.59
CA LEU A 19 4.29 -3.70 14.72
C LEU A 19 2.98 -4.08 14.02
N ALA A 20 2.75 -5.36 13.71
CA ALA A 20 1.46 -5.82 13.20
C ALA A 20 0.35 -5.64 14.24
N ILE A 21 0.63 -5.95 15.51
CA ILE A 21 -0.26 -5.66 16.64
C ILE A 21 -0.38 -4.15 16.86
N GLY A 22 0.73 -3.43 16.77
CA GLY A 22 0.82 -1.98 16.94
C GLY A 22 -0.09 -1.22 15.97
N GLN A 23 -0.17 -1.62 14.71
CA GLN A 23 -1.06 -0.97 13.73
C GLN A 23 -2.54 -1.09 14.13
N ILE A 24 -2.95 -2.25 14.65
CA ILE A 24 -4.33 -2.45 15.13
C ILE A 24 -4.59 -1.60 16.37
N ALA A 25 -3.64 -1.61 17.31
CA ALA A 25 -3.75 -0.85 18.55
C ALA A 25 -3.81 0.66 18.27
N THR A 26 -2.90 1.19 17.46
CA THR A 26 -2.81 2.62 17.13
C THR A 26 -4.01 3.11 16.34
N ALA A 27 -4.53 2.31 15.39
CA ALA A 27 -5.76 2.64 14.65
C ALA A 27 -7.00 2.80 15.54
N ARG A 28 -7.02 2.18 16.73
CA ARG A 28 -8.13 2.27 17.70
C ARG A 28 -7.83 3.15 18.90
N LEU A 29 -6.57 3.50 19.10
CA LEU A 29 -6.11 4.21 20.29
C LEU A 29 -6.74 5.60 20.40
N THR A 30 -6.78 6.34 19.29
CA THR A 30 -7.32 7.70 19.23
C THR A 30 -8.84 7.71 19.47
N GLU A 31 -9.57 6.77 18.87
CA GLU A 31 -11.00 6.52 19.14
C GLU A 31 -11.24 6.19 20.62
N PHE A 32 -10.47 5.25 21.17
CA PHE A 32 -10.62 4.80 22.56
C PHE A 32 -10.32 5.90 23.58
N LEU A 33 -9.32 6.74 23.32
CA LEU A 33 -8.98 7.87 24.16
C LEU A 33 -9.91 9.08 23.97
N GLY A 34 -10.80 9.04 22.97
CA GLY A 34 -11.65 10.18 22.61
C GLY A 34 -10.85 11.39 22.09
N ILE A 35 -9.69 11.15 21.47
CA ILE A 35 -8.77 12.19 20.98
C ILE A 35 -8.78 12.19 19.46
N GLY A 36 -9.04 13.35 18.86
CA GLY A 36 -8.99 13.54 17.41
C GLY A 36 -10.25 13.07 16.68
N GLN A 37 -10.13 12.88 15.36
CA GLN A 37 -11.21 12.39 14.50
C GLN A 37 -10.71 11.20 13.68
N ALA A 38 -11.57 10.24 13.40
CA ALA A 38 -11.22 9.08 12.59
C ALA A 38 -10.72 9.50 11.20
N VAL A 39 -9.77 8.72 10.66
CA VAL A 39 -9.09 9.04 9.38
C VAL A 39 -10.08 9.19 8.22
N GLU A 40 -11.09 8.32 8.16
CA GLU A 40 -12.12 8.38 7.12
C GLU A 40 -12.97 9.64 7.21
N ILE A 41 -13.13 10.21 8.42
CA ILE A 41 -13.83 11.48 8.63
C ILE A 41 -12.92 12.64 8.19
N ARG A 42 -11.66 12.64 8.64
CA ARG A 42 -10.63 13.62 8.25
C ARG A 42 -10.50 13.72 6.73
N SER A 43 -10.46 12.56 6.06
CA SER A 43 -10.41 12.49 4.60
C SER A 43 -11.72 12.95 3.96
N ALA A 44 -12.89 12.54 4.46
CA ALA A 44 -14.17 12.90 3.87
C ALA A 44 -14.49 14.40 3.94
N VAL A 45 -14.07 15.09 5.00
CA VAL A 45 -14.34 16.54 5.19
C VAL A 45 -13.65 17.41 4.14
N LEU A 46 -12.51 16.97 3.59
CA LEU A 46 -11.78 17.72 2.56
C LEU A 46 -12.55 17.85 1.25
N GLY A 47 -13.44 16.91 0.94
CA GLY A 47 -14.46 17.11 -0.07
C GLY A 47 -13.99 17.20 -1.54
N HIS A 48 -12.70 17.22 -1.86
CA HIS A 48 -12.27 17.36 -3.26
C HIS A 48 -12.54 16.08 -4.09
N PRO A 49 -12.68 16.15 -5.42
CA PRO A 49 -13.11 15.03 -6.26
C PRO A 49 -12.21 13.77 -6.21
N LEU A 50 -10.91 13.93 -5.94
CA LEU A 50 -9.99 12.78 -5.79
C LEU A 50 -10.17 12.01 -4.45
N VAL A 51 -10.86 12.57 -3.45
CA VAL A 51 -11.12 11.88 -2.16
C VAL A 51 -12.05 10.68 -2.38
N PRO A 52 -11.65 9.45 -1.98
CA PRO A 52 -12.52 8.28 -2.09
C PRO A 52 -13.65 8.33 -1.07
N TRP A 53 -14.71 7.56 -1.31
CA TRP A 53 -15.80 7.47 -0.34
C TRP A 53 -15.31 6.84 0.96
N LYS A 54 -15.82 7.29 2.11
CA LYS A 54 -15.44 6.82 3.46
C LYS A 54 -15.36 5.29 3.63
N TYR A 55 -16.19 4.52 2.90
CA TYR A 55 -16.16 3.07 2.96
C TYR A 55 -14.89 2.44 2.37
N ALA A 56 -14.10 3.19 1.61
CA ALA A 56 -12.79 2.77 1.12
C ALA A 56 -11.86 2.32 2.25
N PHE A 57 -11.93 3.00 3.40
CA PHE A 57 -11.06 2.76 4.54
C PHE A 57 -11.32 1.42 5.25
N ILE A 58 -12.40 0.70 4.93
CA ILE A 58 -12.61 -0.69 5.37
C ILE A 58 -11.43 -1.59 4.95
N ILE A 59 -10.71 -1.26 3.87
CA ILE A 59 -9.51 -1.98 3.44
C ILE A 59 -8.45 -2.11 4.52
N TRP A 60 -8.34 -1.13 5.43
CA TRP A 60 -7.40 -1.20 6.56
C TRP A 60 -7.69 -2.39 7.47
N GLY A 61 -8.97 -2.76 7.66
CA GLY A 61 -9.33 -3.97 8.39
C GLY A 61 -8.75 -5.24 7.74
N PHE A 62 -8.84 -5.35 6.41
CA PHE A 62 -8.24 -6.46 5.67
C PHE A 62 -6.71 -6.44 5.71
N ILE A 63 -6.10 -5.26 5.56
CA ILE A 63 -4.64 -5.09 5.63
C ILE A 63 -4.15 -5.52 7.01
N TYR A 64 -4.72 -5.01 8.09
CA TYR A 64 -4.27 -5.33 9.45
C TYR A 64 -4.46 -6.79 9.81
N PHE A 65 -5.63 -7.36 9.47
CA PHE A 65 -5.87 -8.77 9.70
C PHE A 65 -4.85 -9.64 8.95
N TYR A 66 -4.60 -9.34 7.68
CA TYR A 66 -3.66 -10.12 6.88
C TYR A 66 -2.21 -9.94 7.37
N SER A 67 -1.82 -8.70 7.71
CA SER A 67 -0.53 -8.40 8.30
C SER A 67 -0.29 -9.14 9.61
N LEU A 68 -1.30 -9.26 10.47
CA LEU A 68 -1.22 -10.01 11.73
C LEU A 68 -1.06 -11.51 11.48
N VAL A 69 -1.91 -12.10 10.63
CA VAL A 69 -1.83 -13.53 10.27
C VAL A 69 -0.47 -13.85 9.65
N ALA A 70 0.02 -12.98 8.76
CA ALA A 70 1.35 -13.08 8.19
C ALA A 70 2.43 -13.01 9.27
N ALA A 71 2.42 -12.02 10.15
CA ALA A 71 3.44 -11.88 11.19
C ALA A 71 3.48 -13.07 12.17
N ILE A 72 2.32 -13.64 12.52
CA ILE A 72 2.24 -14.88 13.31
C ILE A 72 2.92 -16.03 12.59
N TRP A 73 2.72 -16.18 11.27
CA TRP A 73 3.44 -17.19 10.50
C TRP A 73 4.95 -16.92 10.44
N GLN A 74 5.36 -15.66 10.30
CA GLN A 74 6.77 -15.23 10.15
C GLN A 74 7.59 -15.45 11.45
N VAL A 75 6.97 -15.38 12.62
CA VAL A 75 7.67 -15.60 13.90
C VAL A 75 7.96 -17.08 14.19
N LEU A 76 7.24 -18.01 13.55
CA LEU A 76 7.37 -19.44 13.80
C LEU A 76 8.82 -19.93 13.64
N PRO A 77 9.27 -20.92 14.45
CA PRO A 77 10.62 -21.47 14.35
C PRO A 77 10.95 -22.05 12.98
N ARG A 78 9.95 -22.48 12.20
CA ARG A 78 10.18 -23.00 10.84
C ARG A 78 10.68 -21.93 9.86
N GLN A 79 10.41 -20.65 10.12
CA GLN A 79 10.83 -19.55 9.25
C GLN A 79 12.18 -18.93 9.66
N ARG A 80 12.99 -19.63 10.47
CA ARG A 80 14.27 -19.08 10.98
C ARG A 80 15.26 -18.69 9.91
N HIS A 81 15.20 -19.35 8.77
CA HIS A 81 16.18 -19.24 7.69
C HIS A 81 15.49 -18.93 6.35
N ASP A 82 14.26 -18.40 6.40
CA ASP A 82 13.51 -18.02 5.20
C ASP A 82 14.23 -16.84 4.51
N THR A 83 14.68 -17.06 3.27
CA THR A 83 15.50 -16.10 2.53
C THR A 83 14.69 -14.87 2.13
N ALA A 84 13.41 -15.04 1.81
CA ALA A 84 12.53 -13.93 1.45
C ALA A 84 12.31 -12.99 2.65
N LEU A 85 12.14 -13.53 3.87
CA LEU A 85 12.06 -12.74 5.09
C LEU A 85 13.37 -12.04 5.43
N LEU A 86 14.51 -12.71 5.29
CA LEU A 86 15.81 -12.08 5.55
C LEU A 86 16.04 -10.89 4.62
N ALA A 87 15.66 -11.00 3.34
CA ALA A 87 15.77 -9.92 2.39
C ALA A 87 14.82 -8.76 2.73
N THR A 88 13.57 -9.05 3.08
CA THR A 88 12.50 -8.03 3.04
C THR A 88 11.86 -7.67 4.37
N GLY A 89 12.19 -8.37 5.46
CA GLY A 89 11.57 -8.16 6.76
C GLY A 89 11.73 -6.73 7.30
N TRP A 90 12.84 -6.04 7.01
CA TRP A 90 13.00 -4.63 7.41
C TRP A 90 12.18 -3.66 6.56
N ASN A 91 11.94 -3.98 5.29
CA ASN A 91 11.00 -3.22 4.47
C ASN A 91 9.57 -3.37 5.02
N ILE A 92 9.15 -4.60 5.36
CA ILE A 92 7.83 -4.85 5.95
C ILE A 92 7.69 -4.12 7.30
N ALA A 93 8.73 -4.16 8.14
CA ALA A 93 8.75 -3.45 9.41
C ALA A 93 8.65 -1.93 9.21
N GLY A 94 9.34 -1.38 8.20
CA GLY A 94 9.24 0.03 7.82
C GLY A 94 7.81 0.44 7.46
N VAL A 95 7.13 -0.34 6.60
CA VAL A 95 5.71 -0.10 6.26
C VAL A 95 4.83 -0.13 7.51
N TYR A 96 5.01 -1.13 8.38
CA TYR A 96 4.18 -1.29 9.57
C TYR A 96 4.39 -0.18 10.59
N LEU A 97 5.65 0.23 10.80
CA LEU A 97 6.00 1.33 11.69
C LEU A 97 5.40 2.66 11.20
N VAL A 98 5.57 2.95 9.92
CA VAL A 98 4.99 4.15 9.30
C VAL A 98 3.47 4.15 9.48
N ASN A 99 2.80 3.02 9.25
CA ASN A 99 1.36 2.92 9.47
C ASN A 99 0.97 3.18 10.93
N CYS A 100 1.72 2.65 11.92
CA CYS A 100 1.47 2.95 13.33
C CYS A 100 1.54 4.45 13.62
N ILE A 101 2.59 5.11 13.11
CA ILE A 101 2.80 6.55 13.33
C ILE A 101 1.70 7.35 12.65
N TRP A 102 1.38 7.01 11.39
CA TRP A 102 0.37 7.70 10.61
C TRP A 102 -1.03 7.60 11.22
N GLN A 103 -1.37 6.44 11.78
CA GLN A 103 -2.65 6.20 12.46
C GLN A 103 -2.82 6.97 13.78
N ILE A 104 -1.73 7.47 14.35
CA ILE A 104 -1.79 8.42 15.47
C ILE A 104 -1.80 9.85 14.93
N TRP A 105 -0.95 10.13 13.94
CA TRP A 105 -0.71 11.47 13.43
C TRP A 105 -1.98 12.11 12.84
N VAL A 106 -2.60 11.46 11.85
CA VAL A 106 -3.72 12.05 11.11
C VAL A 106 -4.93 12.34 12.00
N PRO A 107 -5.34 11.44 12.91
CA PRO A 107 -6.44 11.77 13.81
C PRO A 107 -6.19 13.00 14.68
N VAL A 108 -4.94 13.23 15.12
CA VAL A 108 -4.57 14.33 16.03
C VAL A 108 -4.30 15.65 15.28
N MET A 109 -3.57 15.59 14.17
CA MET A 109 -2.99 16.78 13.51
C MET A 109 -3.63 17.16 12.17
N ASP A 110 -4.52 16.33 11.60
CA ASP A 110 -5.05 16.40 10.22
C ASP A 110 -4.14 15.78 9.12
N ILE A 111 -4.62 15.84 7.88
CA ILE A 111 -3.87 15.44 6.68
C ILE A 111 -3.02 16.63 6.22
N ASP A 112 -1.72 16.57 6.51
CA ASP A 112 -0.74 17.60 6.23
C ASP A 112 0.49 17.05 5.49
N TRP A 113 1.51 17.87 5.28
CA TRP A 113 2.75 17.45 4.60
C TRP A 113 3.54 16.37 5.36
N ILE A 114 3.37 16.24 6.68
CA ILE A 114 3.96 15.16 7.46
C ILE A 114 3.22 13.84 7.16
N SER A 115 1.88 13.89 7.07
CA SER A 115 1.05 12.76 6.59
C SER A 115 1.50 12.26 5.22
N VAL A 116 1.76 13.18 4.28
CA VAL A 116 2.28 12.87 2.94
C VAL A 116 3.64 12.20 3.02
N ALA A 117 4.57 12.77 3.79
CA ALA A 117 5.91 12.21 3.95
C ALA A 117 5.86 10.78 4.52
N LEU A 118 5.02 10.54 5.53
CA LEU A 118 4.81 9.21 6.09
C LEU A 118 4.32 8.23 5.02
N ILE A 119 3.26 8.57 4.26
CA ILE A 119 2.74 7.68 3.21
C ILE A 119 3.80 7.40 2.14
N VAL A 120 4.55 8.40 1.70
CA VAL A 120 5.61 8.23 0.68
C VAL A 120 6.73 7.32 1.20
N ILE A 121 7.14 7.47 2.47
CA ILE A 121 8.14 6.59 3.10
C ILE A 121 7.61 5.15 3.17
N GLY A 122 6.35 4.96 3.59
CA GLY A 122 5.71 3.65 3.62
C GLY A 122 5.63 3.01 2.23
N LEU A 123 5.24 3.80 1.23
CA LEU A 123 5.18 3.36 -0.17
C LEU A 123 6.57 2.96 -0.70
N PHE A 124 7.61 3.72 -0.36
CA PHE A 124 8.99 3.41 -0.71
C PHE A 124 9.43 2.06 -0.13
N PHE A 125 9.22 1.82 1.17
CA PHE A 125 9.53 0.52 1.78
C PHE A 125 8.75 -0.62 1.11
N GLY A 126 7.47 -0.39 0.82
CA GLY A 126 6.61 -1.35 0.14
C GLY A 126 7.12 -1.74 -1.24
N ILE A 127 7.37 -0.75 -2.10
CA ILE A 127 7.89 -0.96 -3.46
C ILE A 127 9.26 -1.63 -3.41
N ASN A 128 10.18 -1.13 -2.58
CA ASN A 128 11.52 -1.70 -2.44
C ASN A 128 11.46 -3.17 -2.03
N GLY A 129 10.64 -3.52 -1.03
CA GLY A 129 10.45 -4.91 -0.63
C GLY A 129 9.87 -5.80 -1.73
N LEU A 130 8.89 -5.31 -2.49
CA LEU A 130 8.32 -6.07 -3.62
C LEU A 130 9.33 -6.28 -4.75
N LEU A 131 10.15 -5.28 -5.05
CA LEU A 131 11.22 -5.40 -6.06
C LEU A 131 12.31 -6.38 -5.62
N GLN A 132 12.69 -6.37 -4.33
CA GLN A 132 13.63 -7.35 -3.78
C GLN A 132 13.09 -8.78 -3.86
N LEU A 133 11.81 -9.00 -3.50
CA LEU A 133 11.15 -10.30 -3.63
C LEU A 133 11.08 -10.76 -5.09
N LYS A 134 10.83 -9.82 -6.02
CA LYS A 134 10.83 -10.11 -7.45
C LYS A 134 12.22 -10.52 -7.94
N ALA A 135 13.26 -9.80 -7.53
CA ALA A 135 14.64 -10.08 -7.89
C ALA A 135 15.13 -11.42 -7.32
N LEU A 136 14.73 -11.76 -6.09
CA LEU A 136 15.02 -13.06 -5.48
C LEU A 136 14.42 -14.22 -6.30
N GLY A 137 13.20 -14.03 -6.82
CA GLY A 137 12.50 -15.04 -7.61
C GLY A 137 12.17 -16.30 -6.81
N GLY A 138 11.62 -17.32 -7.47
CA GLY A 138 11.50 -18.67 -6.87
C GLY A 138 10.62 -18.83 -5.62
N LEU A 139 9.86 -17.80 -5.22
CA LEU A 139 9.06 -17.83 -3.98
C LEU A 139 8.12 -19.04 -3.91
N THR A 140 8.20 -19.76 -2.80
CA THR A 140 7.27 -20.82 -2.44
C THR A 140 5.85 -20.27 -2.30
N ARG A 141 4.85 -21.16 -2.33
CA ARG A 141 3.44 -20.77 -2.12
C ARG A 141 3.24 -20.07 -0.77
N ARG A 142 3.97 -20.47 0.27
CA ARG A 142 3.85 -19.90 1.62
C ARG A 142 4.51 -18.52 1.70
N GLU A 143 5.69 -18.32 1.13
CA GLU A 143 6.32 -17.00 1.04
C GLU A 143 5.46 -16.03 0.21
N ARG A 144 4.88 -16.53 -0.89
CA ARG A 144 3.94 -15.73 -1.70
C ARG A 144 2.72 -15.31 -0.88
N LEU A 145 2.19 -16.20 -0.05
CA LEU A 145 0.99 -15.96 0.75
C LEU A 145 1.25 -15.10 2.00
N PHE A 146 2.36 -15.29 2.70
CA PHE A 146 2.59 -14.66 4.01
C PHE A 146 3.66 -13.56 4.00
N ILE A 147 4.31 -13.30 2.87
CA ILE A 147 5.33 -12.24 2.75
C ILE A 147 4.95 -11.32 1.59
N TYR A 148 4.89 -11.86 0.38
CA TYR A 148 4.66 -11.08 -0.83
C TYR A 148 3.27 -10.46 -0.88
N SER A 149 2.22 -11.27 -0.66
CA SER A 149 0.83 -10.83 -0.79
C SER A 149 0.42 -9.76 0.24
N PRO A 150 0.70 -9.89 1.55
CA PRO A 150 0.36 -8.81 2.49
C PRO A 150 1.12 -7.52 2.19
N LEU A 151 2.40 -7.60 1.80
CA LEU A 151 3.18 -6.43 1.38
C LEU A 151 2.60 -5.82 0.10
N ALA A 152 2.21 -6.63 -0.88
CA ALA A 152 1.62 -6.17 -2.13
C ALA A 152 0.27 -5.47 -1.90
N LEU A 153 -0.56 -5.99 -0.99
CA LEU A 153 -1.85 -5.41 -0.64
C LEU A 153 -1.70 -4.00 -0.07
N VAL A 154 -0.88 -3.84 0.98
CA VAL A 154 -0.67 -2.53 1.59
C VAL A 154 0.02 -1.56 0.64
N THR A 155 0.98 -2.01 -0.17
CA THR A 155 1.70 -1.14 -1.11
C THR A 155 0.78 -0.65 -2.24
N GLY A 156 -0.12 -1.51 -2.74
CA GLY A 156 -1.11 -1.11 -3.76
C GLY A 156 -2.09 -0.06 -3.23
N TRP A 157 -2.53 -0.21 -1.99
CA TRP A 157 -3.35 0.80 -1.31
C TRP A 157 -2.58 2.12 -1.09
N LEU A 158 -1.34 2.04 -0.55
CA LEU A 158 -0.50 3.21 -0.32
C LEU A 158 -0.17 3.97 -1.61
N THR A 159 -0.17 3.29 -2.76
CA THR A 159 0.03 3.96 -4.05
C THR A 159 -1.09 4.95 -4.33
N ALA A 160 -2.36 4.57 -4.16
CA ALA A 160 -3.47 5.51 -4.31
C ALA A 160 -3.50 6.53 -3.18
N ALA A 161 -3.25 6.08 -1.95
CA ALA A 161 -3.24 6.95 -0.79
C ALA A 161 -2.20 8.08 -0.90
N ALA A 162 -1.05 7.85 -1.53
CA ALA A 162 -0.04 8.88 -1.75
C ALA A 162 -0.59 10.08 -2.55
N PHE A 163 -1.33 9.82 -3.63
CA PHE A 163 -1.91 10.88 -4.46
C PHE A 163 -3.06 11.59 -3.75
N VAL A 164 -3.97 10.83 -3.15
CA VAL A 164 -5.10 11.39 -2.39
C VAL A 164 -4.61 12.25 -1.22
N ASN A 165 -3.64 11.75 -0.46
CA ASN A 165 -3.09 12.44 0.70
C ASN A 165 -2.28 13.69 0.28
N PHE A 166 -1.54 13.62 -0.84
CA PHE A 166 -0.85 14.77 -1.41
C PHE A 166 -1.82 15.90 -1.77
N THR A 167 -2.87 15.61 -2.54
CA THR A 167 -3.88 16.62 -2.87
C THR A 167 -4.65 17.09 -1.64
N SER A 168 -4.94 16.19 -0.69
CA SER A 168 -5.57 16.52 0.58
C SER A 168 -4.74 17.52 1.41
N ALA A 169 -3.42 17.33 1.46
CA ALA A 169 -2.51 18.26 2.12
C ALA A 169 -2.41 19.60 1.38
N MET A 170 -2.45 19.61 0.04
CA MET A 170 -2.49 20.86 -0.74
C MET A 170 -3.72 21.69 -0.35
N LEU A 171 -4.89 21.06 -0.28
CA LEU A 171 -6.13 21.73 0.12
C LEU A 171 -6.10 22.18 1.59
N GLY A 172 -5.75 21.26 2.51
CA GLY A 172 -5.78 21.52 3.94
C GLY A 172 -4.78 22.59 4.39
N THR A 173 -3.64 22.70 3.71
CA THR A 173 -2.61 23.70 4.02
C THR A 173 -2.70 24.97 3.17
N GLY A 174 -3.47 24.95 2.08
CA GLY A 174 -3.53 26.04 1.10
C GLY A 174 -2.26 26.20 0.25
N ILE A 175 -1.40 25.17 0.19
CA ILE A 175 -0.13 25.20 -0.55
C ILE A 175 -0.27 24.38 -1.83
N GLY A 176 -0.08 25.04 -2.99
CA GLY A 176 -0.12 24.41 -4.31
C GLY A 176 -1.38 24.74 -5.10
N LEU A 177 -1.72 23.90 -6.06
CA LEU A 177 -2.97 23.97 -6.82
C LEU A 177 -4.17 23.56 -5.97
N ASP A 178 -5.34 24.12 -6.24
CA ASP A 178 -6.57 23.76 -5.52
C ASP A 178 -7.19 22.48 -6.10
N PRO A 179 -7.19 21.34 -5.38
CA PRO A 179 -7.76 20.10 -5.89
C PRO A 179 -9.29 20.10 -5.97
N THR A 180 -9.98 21.11 -5.42
CA THR A 180 -11.43 21.31 -5.65
C THR A 180 -11.70 21.69 -7.10
N GLU A 181 -10.72 22.27 -7.80
CA GLU A 181 -10.80 22.48 -9.24
C GLU A 181 -10.69 21.13 -9.96
N LEU A 182 -11.72 20.82 -10.76
CA LEU A 182 -11.86 19.51 -11.41
C LEU A 182 -10.62 19.09 -12.21
N TRP A 183 -9.98 20.03 -12.92
CA TRP A 183 -8.81 19.72 -13.75
C TRP A 183 -7.59 19.30 -12.92
N VAL A 184 -7.43 19.83 -11.70
CA VAL A 184 -6.36 19.45 -10.78
C VAL A 184 -6.58 18.02 -10.30
N SER A 185 -7.78 17.73 -9.78
CA SER A 185 -8.12 16.36 -9.35
C SER A 185 -8.04 15.34 -10.50
N ALA A 186 -8.49 15.72 -11.71
CA ALA A 186 -8.40 14.88 -12.90
C ALA A 186 -6.94 14.62 -13.31
N LEU A 187 -6.07 15.64 -13.27
CA LEU A 187 -4.64 15.49 -13.54
C LEU A 187 -4.00 14.49 -12.57
N PHE A 188 -4.20 14.67 -11.26
CA PHE A 188 -3.64 13.75 -10.26
C PHE A 188 -4.21 12.32 -10.39
N LEU A 189 -5.48 12.17 -10.76
CA LEU A 189 -6.05 10.86 -11.05
C LEU A 189 -5.40 10.19 -12.26
N VAL A 190 -5.15 10.92 -13.35
CA VAL A 190 -4.45 10.41 -14.52
C VAL A 190 -3.01 9.99 -14.17
N VAL A 191 -2.29 10.79 -13.39
CA VAL A 191 -0.93 10.44 -12.95
C VAL A 191 -0.96 9.21 -12.02
N LEU A 192 -1.94 9.11 -11.11
CA LEU A 192 -2.14 7.91 -10.29
C LEU A 192 -2.37 6.66 -11.16
N ILE A 193 -3.26 6.73 -12.16
CA ILE A 193 -3.55 5.61 -13.05
C ILE A 193 -2.30 5.21 -13.84
N ALA A 194 -1.56 6.18 -14.37
CA ALA A 194 -0.34 5.93 -15.12
C ALA A 194 0.75 5.29 -14.25
N PHE A 195 1.03 5.88 -13.08
CA PHE A 195 2.03 5.38 -12.14
C PHE A 195 1.64 4.00 -11.58
N GLY A 196 0.40 3.85 -11.12
CA GLY A 196 -0.13 2.59 -10.59
C GLY A 196 -0.16 1.48 -11.64
N GLY A 197 -0.54 1.80 -12.88
CA GLY A 197 -0.48 0.87 -14.01
C GLY A 197 0.96 0.45 -14.34
N TYR A 198 1.91 1.38 -14.33
CA TYR A 198 3.33 1.07 -14.47
C TYR A 198 3.83 0.17 -13.33
N MET A 199 3.42 0.41 -12.09
CA MET A 199 3.76 -0.45 -10.96
C MET A 199 3.12 -1.84 -11.07
N VAL A 200 1.90 -1.98 -11.60
CA VAL A 200 1.31 -3.30 -11.91
C VAL A 200 2.14 -4.05 -12.93
N TRP A 201 2.62 -3.37 -13.96
CA TRP A 201 3.53 -3.95 -14.96
C TRP A 201 4.86 -4.38 -14.35
N VAL A 202 5.47 -3.55 -13.50
CA VAL A 202 6.76 -3.82 -12.87
C VAL A 202 6.66 -4.92 -11.82
N ILE A 203 5.66 -4.88 -10.94
CA ILE A 203 5.55 -5.79 -9.79
C ILE A 203 4.93 -7.13 -10.20
N CYS A 204 4.09 -7.15 -11.24
CA CYS A 204 3.32 -8.32 -11.69
C CYS A 204 2.46 -8.97 -10.59
N SER A 205 2.00 -8.19 -9.60
CA SER A 205 1.17 -8.67 -8.50
C SER A 205 -0.31 -8.42 -8.76
N SER A 206 -1.12 -9.48 -8.74
CA SER A 206 -2.57 -9.35 -8.74
C SER A 206 -3.09 -8.72 -7.45
N VAL A 207 -2.42 -8.98 -6.31
CA VAL A 207 -2.85 -8.46 -5.00
C VAL A 207 -2.63 -6.94 -4.93
N TYR A 208 -1.51 -6.45 -5.48
CA TYR A 208 -1.27 -5.01 -5.63
C TYR A 208 -2.33 -4.37 -6.54
N ALA A 209 -2.61 -4.98 -7.69
CA ALA A 209 -3.62 -4.49 -8.63
C ALA A 209 -5.02 -4.43 -8.00
N ILE A 210 -5.42 -5.44 -7.22
CA ILE A 210 -6.70 -5.47 -6.51
C ILE A 210 -6.81 -4.31 -5.52
N ALA A 211 -5.75 -4.03 -4.73
CA ALA A 211 -5.76 -2.91 -3.80
C ALA A 211 -5.85 -1.55 -4.49
N LEU A 212 -5.18 -1.39 -5.65
CA LEU A 212 -5.28 -0.19 -6.46
C LEU A 212 -6.67 -0.02 -7.08
N ILE A 213 -7.25 -1.10 -7.63
CA ILE A 213 -8.62 -1.12 -8.16
C ILE A 213 -9.62 -0.78 -7.07
N TRP A 214 -9.44 -1.29 -5.85
CA TRP A 214 -10.27 -0.94 -4.70
C TRP A 214 -10.30 0.57 -4.46
N ALA A 215 -9.13 1.23 -4.48
CA ALA A 215 -9.06 2.67 -4.31
C ALA A 215 -9.77 3.42 -5.45
N LEU A 216 -9.49 3.05 -6.72
CA LEU A 216 -10.13 3.67 -7.89
C LEU A 216 -11.65 3.47 -7.87
N PHE A 217 -12.14 2.31 -7.43
CA PHE A 217 -13.57 2.04 -7.28
C PHE A 217 -14.20 3.00 -6.28
N TRP A 218 -13.57 3.26 -5.12
CA TRP A 218 -14.15 4.18 -4.16
C TRP A 218 -14.01 5.66 -4.50
N ILE A 219 -13.01 6.03 -5.33
CA ILE A 219 -12.96 7.35 -5.97
C ILE A 219 -14.14 7.49 -6.95
N LEU A 220 -14.36 6.47 -7.79
CA LEU A 220 -15.50 6.42 -8.71
C LEU A 220 -16.82 6.58 -7.93
N MET A 221 -17.01 5.80 -6.88
CA MET A 221 -18.25 5.84 -6.10
C MET A 221 -18.45 7.16 -5.35
N ALA A 222 -17.38 7.82 -4.88
CA ALA A 222 -17.48 9.16 -4.31
C ALA A 222 -17.99 10.18 -5.34
N ASN A 223 -17.45 10.15 -6.56
CA ASN A 223 -17.86 11.07 -7.62
C ASN A 223 -19.24 10.74 -8.19
N LEU A 224 -19.73 9.51 -8.03
CA LEU A 224 -21.11 9.16 -8.34
C LEU A 224 -22.12 9.66 -7.30
N HIS A 225 -21.79 9.63 -6.00
CA HIS A 225 -22.79 9.83 -4.94
C HIS A 225 -22.67 11.17 -4.21
N ARG A 226 -21.45 11.70 -4.07
CA ARG A 226 -21.16 12.88 -3.24
C ARG A 226 -21.12 14.16 -4.06
N GLU A 227 -20.29 14.19 -5.09
CA GLU A 227 -20.02 15.41 -5.87
C GLU A 227 -20.72 15.43 -7.24
N HIS A 228 -21.17 14.28 -7.75
CA HIS A 228 -21.68 14.13 -9.12
C HIS A 228 -20.76 14.77 -10.17
N GLU A 229 -19.55 14.22 -10.29
CA GLU A 229 -18.52 14.68 -11.25
C GLU A 229 -18.28 13.64 -12.35
N PRO A 230 -18.99 13.70 -13.50
CA PRO A 230 -18.97 12.63 -14.51
C PRO A 230 -17.56 12.36 -15.05
N VAL A 231 -16.73 13.40 -15.20
CA VAL A 231 -15.36 13.27 -15.70
C VAL A 231 -14.53 12.36 -14.79
N MET A 232 -14.62 12.55 -13.47
CA MET A 232 -13.90 11.74 -12.49
C MET A 232 -14.40 10.29 -12.46
N VAL A 233 -15.72 10.09 -12.62
CA VAL A 233 -16.32 8.74 -12.73
C VAL A 233 -15.75 8.00 -13.95
N TRP A 234 -15.73 8.65 -15.12
CA TRP A 234 -15.19 8.05 -16.34
C TRP A 234 -13.69 7.77 -16.23
N LEU A 235 -12.91 8.71 -15.70
CA LEU A 235 -11.47 8.52 -15.51
C LEU A 235 -11.16 7.37 -14.55
N ALA A 236 -11.84 7.29 -13.41
CA ALA A 236 -11.65 6.21 -12.46
C ALA A 236 -12.10 4.85 -13.05
N GLY A 237 -13.22 4.83 -13.79
CA GLY A 237 -13.70 3.63 -14.48
C GLY A 237 -12.73 3.14 -15.55
N PHE A 238 -12.21 4.05 -16.39
CA PHE A 238 -11.15 3.74 -17.35
C PHE A 238 -9.89 3.24 -16.65
N GLY A 239 -9.50 3.87 -15.54
CA GLY A 239 -8.36 3.45 -14.72
C GLY A 239 -8.48 2.01 -14.23
N ILE A 240 -9.67 1.61 -13.75
CA ILE A 240 -9.94 0.22 -13.34
C ILE A 240 -9.74 -0.74 -14.51
N VAL A 241 -10.36 -0.44 -15.66
CA VAL A 241 -10.23 -1.27 -16.87
C VAL A 241 -8.77 -1.35 -17.33
N ALA A 242 -8.04 -0.22 -17.32
CA ALA A 242 -6.64 -0.15 -17.70
C ALA A 242 -5.75 -0.98 -16.77
N VAL A 243 -5.97 -0.92 -15.46
CA VAL A 243 -5.22 -1.72 -14.47
C VAL A 243 -5.52 -3.22 -14.65
N VAL A 244 -6.78 -3.60 -14.88
CA VAL A 244 -7.16 -4.99 -15.17
C VAL A 244 -6.49 -5.48 -16.46
N ALA A 245 -6.58 -4.70 -17.54
CA ALA A 245 -5.97 -5.01 -18.83
C ALA A 245 -4.45 -5.17 -18.68
N MET A 246 -3.77 -4.23 -18.01
CA MET A 246 -2.34 -4.30 -17.73
C MET A 246 -1.97 -5.57 -16.96
N ARG A 247 -2.79 -5.95 -15.98
CA ARG A 247 -2.55 -7.18 -15.22
C ARG A 247 -2.75 -8.44 -16.07
N ILE A 248 -3.77 -8.48 -16.92
CA ILE A 248 -3.99 -9.59 -17.86
C ILE A 248 -2.82 -9.71 -18.84
N VAL A 249 -2.39 -8.59 -19.43
CA VAL A 249 -1.25 -8.55 -20.35
C VAL A 249 0.01 -9.12 -19.69
N THR A 250 0.33 -8.71 -18.47
CA THR A 250 1.50 -9.25 -17.72
C THR A 250 1.34 -10.71 -17.25
N MET A 251 0.14 -11.29 -17.28
CA MET A 251 -0.05 -12.73 -17.08
C MET A 251 0.20 -13.53 -18.37
N VAL A 252 -0.23 -12.99 -19.52
CA VAL A 252 -0.13 -13.63 -20.83
C VAL A 252 1.27 -13.49 -21.42
N MET A 253 1.85 -12.29 -21.33
CA MET A 253 3.25 -12.04 -21.64
C MET A 253 4.09 -12.65 -20.51
N LYS A 254 4.45 -13.94 -20.63
CA LYS A 254 5.53 -14.51 -19.81
C LYS A 254 6.73 -13.56 -19.86
N PRO A 255 7.46 -13.35 -18.76
CA PRO A 255 8.67 -12.54 -18.80
C PRO A 255 9.58 -13.09 -19.90
N PHE A 256 9.89 -12.24 -20.89
CA PHE A 256 11.00 -12.46 -21.79
C PHE A 256 12.28 -12.30 -20.96
N ILE A 257 12.59 -13.29 -20.13
CA ILE A 257 13.89 -13.41 -19.47
C ILE A 257 14.69 -14.36 -20.35
N PRO A 258 15.72 -13.85 -21.07
CA PRO A 258 16.66 -14.71 -21.76
C PRO A 258 17.21 -15.75 -20.78
N LYS A 259 17.16 -17.03 -21.18
CA LYS A 259 17.84 -18.13 -20.47
C LYS A 259 19.37 -17.95 -20.57
N ALA A 260 19.95 -17.03 -19.83
CA ALA A 260 21.37 -17.04 -19.49
C ALA A 260 21.37 -16.95 -17.96
N GLN A 261 21.66 -17.99 -17.17
CA GLN A 261 22.85 -18.83 -17.16
C GLN A 261 22.51 -20.22 -16.58
N ARG A 262 21.87 -21.10 -17.35
CA ARG A 262 21.64 -22.51 -16.91
C ARG A 262 22.65 -23.49 -17.53
N ILE A 263 23.80 -23.01 -18.01
CA ILE A 263 24.76 -23.80 -18.82
C ILE A 263 26.22 -23.77 -18.29
N GLU A 264 26.57 -23.01 -17.24
CA GLU A 264 27.95 -23.04 -16.71
C GLU A 264 28.22 -24.09 -15.61
N SER A 265 27.35 -25.10 -15.47
CA SER A 265 27.66 -26.29 -14.67
C SER A 265 27.28 -27.57 -15.41
N ALA A 266 27.84 -27.73 -16.60
CA ALA A 266 28.05 -29.02 -17.26
C ALA A 266 29.54 -29.34 -17.26
#